data_AF-A0A916EQ65-F1
#
_entry.id   AF-A0A916EQ65-F1
#
_cell.length_a   1.000
_cell.length_b   1.000
_cell.length_c   1.000
_cell.angle_alpha   90.00
_cell.angle_beta   90.00
_cell.angle_gamma   90.00
#
_symmetry.space_group_name_H-M   'P 1'
#
loop_
_entity.id
_entity.type
_entity.pdbx_description
1 polymer ?
#
loop_
_entity_poly.entity_id
_entity_poly.type
_entity_poly.pdbx_seq_one_letter_code
_entity_poly.pdbx_strand_id
1 'polypeptide(L)'
;MMTKTLLSTAVLALASLPAAAATVSLTNTYALSSLLAAPSSNFAPQGMGYDAAANELLFIQQSTNTIYRTDLSGQIVGSRTLGALPTGSYAAGSAHHTVSVAADANNYYFTDYTCNSSCRDLYSIGKTSGAAVALSAEVAGYGGYPIDVRNGMLYRTTASNTYGFGNLGQIRVSSIAAPDVTLTTLALGGSLGIADFAVDLDHGAIWSLDYPSNNYQPATSTLPATLRRFDLATGVLQESYALGMDSVSGGLTYANNTLYHYDWASGGSTLRTYSISGLASLNSNNVPEPGTPALLLAALAGLAALRASRRRQA
;
A
#
# COMPACT_ATOMS: atom_id res chain seq x y z
N MET A 1 34.49 -10.77 63.91
CA MET A 1 33.63 -11.31 62.84
C MET A 1 32.98 -10.12 62.15
N MET A 2 33.40 -9.77 60.93
CA MET A 2 32.64 -9.05 59.88
C MET A 2 33.64 -8.53 58.82
N THR A 3 33.90 -9.36 57.83
CA THR A 3 34.46 -8.98 56.54
C THR A 3 33.33 -8.39 55.70
N LYS A 4 33.43 -7.11 55.33
CA LYS A 4 32.52 -6.49 54.36
C LYS A 4 33.07 -6.70 52.95
N THR A 5 32.45 -7.59 52.20
CA THR A 5 32.68 -7.75 50.77
C THR A 5 31.83 -6.72 50.02
N LEU A 6 32.45 -5.77 49.31
CA LEU A 6 31.77 -4.94 48.33
C LEU A 6 31.57 -5.75 47.04
N LEU A 7 30.32 -6.01 46.66
CA LEU A 7 29.98 -6.43 45.31
C LEU A 7 29.89 -5.18 44.42
N SER A 8 30.82 -5.06 43.49
CA SER A 8 30.76 -4.09 42.40
C SER A 8 29.86 -4.64 41.29
N THR A 9 28.65 -4.12 41.14
CA THR A 9 27.79 -4.44 40.00
C THR A 9 28.32 -3.70 38.77
N ALA A 10 28.99 -4.41 37.87
CA ALA A 10 29.35 -3.88 36.56
C ALA A 10 28.08 -3.77 35.70
N VAL A 11 27.59 -2.55 35.51
CA VAL A 11 26.59 -2.27 34.46
C VAL A 11 27.31 -2.31 33.13
N LEU A 12 27.16 -3.41 32.37
CA LEU A 12 27.55 -3.42 30.96
C LEU A 12 26.60 -2.49 30.22
N ALA A 13 27.07 -1.29 29.90
CA ALA A 13 26.46 -0.47 28.88
C ALA A 13 26.64 -1.18 27.52
N LEU A 14 25.61 -1.89 27.07
CA LEU A 14 25.47 -2.28 25.67
C LEU A 14 25.30 -0.99 24.86
N ALA A 15 26.40 -0.45 24.36
CA ALA A 15 26.34 0.58 23.34
C ALA A 15 25.62 -0.02 22.13
N SER A 16 24.43 0.48 21.82
CA SER A 16 23.75 0.17 20.57
C SER A 16 24.65 0.65 19.43
N LEU A 17 25.30 -0.29 18.74
CA LEU A 17 25.94 0.03 17.47
C LEU A 17 24.88 0.68 16.58
N PRO A 18 25.19 1.79 15.88
CA PRO A 18 24.25 2.36 14.93
C PRO A 18 23.85 1.26 13.95
N ALA A 19 22.55 1.04 13.79
CA ALA A 19 22.04 0.16 12.75
C ALA A 19 22.65 0.62 11.42
N ALA A 20 23.22 -0.32 10.66
CA ALA A 20 23.75 0.01 9.34
C ALA A 20 22.63 0.61 8.49
N ALA A 21 22.90 1.72 7.80
CA ALA A 21 21.93 2.32 6.90
C ALA A 21 21.56 1.33 5.80
N ALA A 22 20.27 1.22 5.49
CA ALA A 22 19.85 0.33 4.41
C ALA A 22 20.39 0.83 3.07
N THR A 23 20.94 -0.08 2.27
CA THR A 23 21.34 0.20 0.90
C THR A 23 20.32 -0.38 -0.06
N VAL A 24 19.84 0.45 -0.99
CA VAL A 24 18.90 0.08 -2.04
C VAL A 24 19.63 0.12 -3.39
N SER A 25 19.65 -0.98 -4.12
CA SER A 25 20.40 -1.09 -5.39
C SER A 25 19.55 -1.66 -6.51
N LEU A 26 19.50 -0.96 -7.64
CA LEU A 26 18.82 -1.45 -8.85
C LEU A 26 19.44 -2.78 -9.26
N THR A 27 18.60 -3.79 -9.40
CA THR A 27 19.02 -5.17 -9.69
C THR A 27 18.65 -5.55 -11.12
N ASN A 28 17.39 -5.32 -11.51
CA ASN A 28 16.94 -5.56 -12.89
C ASN A 28 15.92 -4.51 -13.34
N THR A 29 15.84 -4.34 -14.66
CA THR A 29 14.76 -3.63 -15.35
C THR A 29 14.14 -4.56 -16.39
N TYR A 30 12.84 -4.81 -16.27
CA TYR A 30 12.08 -5.64 -17.20
C TYR A 30 11.15 -4.76 -18.03
N ALA A 31 11.10 -4.99 -19.34
CA ALA A 31 10.04 -4.44 -20.17
C ALA A 31 8.73 -5.15 -19.86
N LEU A 32 7.66 -4.38 -19.62
CA LEU A 32 6.34 -4.92 -19.35
C LEU A 32 5.53 -5.04 -20.65
N SER A 33 4.55 -5.96 -20.63
CA SER A 33 3.56 -6.08 -21.69
C SER A 33 2.84 -4.75 -21.93
N SER A 34 2.48 -4.46 -23.19
CA SER A 34 1.68 -3.28 -23.54
C SER A 34 0.29 -3.27 -22.89
N LEU A 35 -0.21 -4.42 -22.43
CA LEU A 35 -1.42 -4.51 -21.61
C LEU A 35 -1.28 -3.75 -20.28
N LEU A 36 -0.05 -3.55 -19.80
CA LEU A 36 0.28 -2.80 -18.60
C LEU A 36 0.72 -1.36 -18.91
N ALA A 37 0.40 -0.81 -20.08
CA ALA A 37 0.73 0.58 -20.44
C ALA A 37 -0.49 1.52 -20.43
N ALA A 38 -1.72 1.01 -20.47
CA ALA A 38 -2.99 1.74 -20.46
C ALA A 38 -2.93 3.17 -21.09
N PRO A 39 -2.69 3.32 -22.41
CA PRO A 39 -2.31 4.61 -23.02
C PRO A 39 -3.35 5.74 -22.91
N SER A 40 -4.62 5.40 -22.66
CA SER A 40 -5.71 6.35 -22.45
C SER A 40 -5.84 6.84 -21.00
N SER A 41 -5.04 6.29 -20.08
CA SER A 41 -4.99 6.70 -18.68
C SER A 41 -4.32 8.06 -18.55
N ASN A 42 -4.92 8.96 -17.78
CA ASN A 42 -4.43 10.32 -17.56
C ASN A 42 -4.18 10.64 -16.08
N PHE A 43 -4.51 9.71 -15.19
CA PHE A 43 -4.32 9.83 -13.75
C PHE A 43 -3.26 8.84 -13.28
N ALA A 44 -2.41 9.28 -12.37
CA ALA A 44 -1.38 8.44 -11.80
C ALA A 44 -1.13 8.80 -10.33
N PRO A 45 -0.63 7.86 -9.51
CA PRO A 45 0.02 6.60 -9.91
C PRO A 45 -0.95 5.52 -10.42
N GLN A 46 -0.40 4.57 -11.18
CA GLN A 46 -1.06 3.30 -11.45
C GLN A 46 -0.76 2.32 -10.31
N GLY A 47 -1.77 1.58 -9.87
CA GLY A 47 -1.65 0.74 -8.68
C GLY A 47 -0.78 -0.50 -8.91
N MET A 48 0.10 -0.77 -7.96
CA MET A 48 0.88 -1.99 -7.87
C MET A 48 0.68 -2.66 -6.51
N GLY A 49 0.71 -3.99 -6.47
CA GLY A 49 0.64 -4.74 -5.22
C GLY A 49 1.34 -6.09 -5.31
N TYR A 50 1.32 -6.84 -4.22
CA TYR A 50 1.88 -8.19 -4.13
C TYR A 50 0.90 -9.15 -3.49
N ASP A 51 0.66 -10.27 -4.16
CA ASP A 51 -0.09 -11.42 -3.67
C ASP A 51 0.87 -12.46 -3.09
N ALA A 52 1.06 -12.42 -1.78
CA ALA A 52 1.94 -13.36 -1.08
C ALA A 52 1.48 -14.83 -1.18
N ALA A 53 0.18 -15.08 -1.36
CA ALA A 53 -0.34 -16.45 -1.44
C ALA A 53 -0.06 -17.09 -2.81
N ALA A 54 0.02 -16.28 -3.86
CA ALA A 54 0.34 -16.73 -5.22
C ALA A 54 1.81 -16.48 -5.62
N ASN A 55 2.55 -15.67 -4.85
CA ASN A 55 3.87 -15.15 -5.19
C ASN A 55 3.86 -14.40 -6.55
N GLU A 56 2.87 -13.53 -6.72
CA GLU A 56 2.59 -12.78 -7.95
C GLU A 56 2.57 -11.27 -7.67
N LEU A 57 3.01 -10.47 -8.64
CA LEU A 57 2.81 -9.03 -8.62
C LEU A 57 1.43 -8.70 -9.21
N LEU A 58 0.80 -7.67 -8.67
CA LEU A 58 -0.51 -7.20 -9.10
C LEU A 58 -0.38 -5.81 -9.72
N PHE A 59 -1.11 -5.59 -10.80
CA PHE A 59 -1.17 -4.31 -11.48
C PHE A 59 -2.63 -3.96 -11.73
N ILE A 60 -2.99 -2.71 -11.44
CA ILE A 60 -4.30 -2.17 -11.76
C ILE A 60 -4.12 -0.80 -12.38
N GLN A 61 -4.48 -0.68 -13.65
CA GLN A 61 -4.42 0.61 -14.34
C GLN A 61 -5.80 1.24 -14.44
N GLN A 62 -5.83 2.57 -14.34
CA GLN A 62 -7.01 3.36 -14.59
C GLN A 62 -7.68 2.94 -15.92
N SER A 63 -9.01 2.90 -15.91
CA SER A 63 -9.86 2.61 -17.07
C SER A 63 -9.69 1.21 -17.71
N THR A 64 -8.92 0.30 -17.11
CA THR A 64 -8.79 -1.08 -17.63
C THR A 64 -9.81 -2.06 -17.05
N ASN A 65 -10.45 -1.71 -15.93
CA ASN A 65 -11.40 -2.55 -15.20
C ASN A 65 -10.87 -3.98 -14.90
N THR A 66 -9.55 -4.12 -14.79
CA THR A 66 -8.86 -5.41 -14.75
C THR A 66 -7.67 -5.33 -13.82
N ILE A 67 -7.54 -6.33 -12.95
CA ILE A 67 -6.30 -6.60 -12.22
C ILE A 67 -5.50 -7.58 -13.07
N TYR A 68 -4.30 -7.18 -13.49
CA TYR A 68 -3.34 -8.09 -14.11
C TYR A 68 -2.42 -8.68 -13.05
N ARG A 69 -2.02 -9.93 -13.26
CA ARG A 69 -1.15 -10.69 -12.38
C ARG A 69 0.08 -11.07 -13.18
N THR A 70 1.25 -10.87 -12.60
CA THR A 70 2.52 -11.27 -13.22
C THR A 70 3.33 -12.12 -12.27
N ASP A 71 4.28 -12.87 -12.82
CA ASP A 71 5.41 -13.35 -12.02
C ASP A 71 6.28 -12.17 -11.54
N LEU A 72 7.31 -12.46 -10.74
CA LEU A 72 8.20 -11.44 -10.18
C LEU A 72 9.13 -10.78 -11.23
N SER A 73 9.12 -11.24 -12.49
CA SER A 73 9.84 -10.63 -13.61
C SER A 73 8.93 -9.79 -14.52
N GLY A 74 7.64 -9.69 -14.19
CA GLY A 74 6.67 -8.89 -14.94
C GLY A 74 5.99 -9.61 -16.10
N GLN A 75 6.15 -10.93 -16.24
CA GLN A 75 5.42 -11.71 -17.25
C GLN A 75 4.00 -12.00 -16.79
N ILE A 76 3.00 -11.69 -17.62
CA ILE A 76 1.59 -11.90 -17.28
C ILE A 76 1.30 -13.39 -17.11
N VAL A 77 0.81 -13.77 -15.93
CA VAL A 77 0.38 -15.12 -15.57
C VAL A 77 -1.14 -15.23 -15.45
N GLY A 78 -1.84 -14.10 -15.44
CA GLY A 78 -3.29 -14.06 -15.62
C GLY A 78 -3.90 -12.70 -15.30
N SER A 79 -5.22 -12.67 -15.24
CA SER A 79 -5.96 -11.45 -14.94
C SER A 79 -7.30 -11.73 -14.25
N ARG A 80 -7.88 -10.68 -13.67
CA ARG A 80 -9.20 -10.68 -13.06
C ARG A 80 -9.96 -9.42 -13.44
N THR A 81 -11.01 -9.56 -14.23
CA THR A 81 -11.94 -8.45 -14.53
C THR A 81 -12.78 -8.13 -13.30
N LEU A 82 -12.94 -6.84 -13.00
CA LEU A 82 -13.66 -6.36 -11.81
C LEU A 82 -15.18 -6.37 -12.00
N GLY A 83 -15.63 -6.12 -13.24
CA GLY A 83 -17.05 -6.04 -13.58
C GLY A 83 -17.70 -4.78 -13.02
N ALA A 84 -18.99 -4.86 -12.72
CA ALA A 84 -19.73 -3.72 -12.20
C ALA A 84 -19.51 -3.51 -10.71
N LEU A 85 -19.20 -2.26 -10.36
CA LEU A 85 -19.14 -1.83 -8.98
C LEU A 85 -20.56 -1.59 -8.44
N PRO A 86 -20.85 -1.98 -7.21
CA PRO A 86 -22.12 -1.69 -6.56
C PRO A 86 -22.19 -0.20 -6.18
N THR A 87 -22.58 0.66 -7.13
CA THR A 87 -22.70 2.11 -6.89
C THR A 87 -24.09 2.62 -7.25
N GLY A 88 -24.57 3.58 -6.46
CA GLY A 88 -25.78 4.34 -6.74
C GLY A 88 -25.51 5.40 -7.80
N SER A 89 -26.33 5.39 -8.85
CA SER A 89 -26.60 6.51 -9.77
C SER A 89 -25.55 6.94 -10.81
N TYR A 90 -24.34 6.37 -10.89
CA TYR A 90 -23.51 6.52 -12.10
C TYR A 90 -23.70 5.32 -13.03
N ALA A 91 -24.31 5.56 -14.19
CA ALA A 91 -24.75 4.56 -15.16
C ALA A 91 -23.61 3.85 -15.95
N ALA A 92 -22.38 3.80 -15.42
CA ALA A 92 -21.28 3.02 -15.99
C ALA A 92 -20.67 2.14 -14.89
N GLY A 93 -21.27 0.98 -14.67
CA GLY A 93 -20.82 -0.03 -13.72
C GLY A 93 -19.50 -0.66 -14.12
N SER A 94 -18.40 0.06 -13.94
CA SER A 94 -17.02 -0.44 -14.01
C SER A 94 -16.07 0.45 -13.23
N ALA A 95 -14.98 -0.12 -12.72
CA ALA A 95 -13.94 0.62 -12.00
C ALA A 95 -13.08 1.37 -13.04
N HIS A 96 -13.26 2.69 -13.13
CA HIS A 96 -12.57 3.53 -14.11
C HIS A 96 -11.41 4.30 -13.50
N HIS A 97 -11.43 4.59 -12.22
CA HIS A 97 -10.48 5.46 -11.52
C HIS A 97 -9.80 4.70 -10.39
N THR A 98 -9.32 3.51 -10.71
CA THR A 98 -8.60 2.65 -9.79
C THR A 98 -7.24 3.24 -9.46
N VAL A 99 -6.85 3.22 -8.18
CA VAL A 99 -5.62 3.86 -7.71
C VAL A 99 -4.61 2.84 -7.18
N SER A 100 -5.07 1.82 -6.46
CA SER A 100 -4.18 0.87 -5.80
C SER A 100 -4.83 -0.50 -5.70
N VAL A 101 -4.00 -1.54 -5.56
CA VAL A 101 -4.40 -2.94 -5.47
C VAL A 101 -3.57 -3.66 -4.43
N ALA A 102 -4.22 -4.52 -3.64
CA ALA A 102 -3.58 -5.40 -2.68
C ALA A 102 -4.31 -6.76 -2.64
N ALA A 103 -3.77 -7.73 -1.91
CA ALA A 103 -4.37 -9.06 -1.81
C ALA A 103 -4.17 -9.70 -0.44
N ASP A 104 -5.08 -10.61 -0.11
CA ASP A 104 -4.84 -11.66 0.88
C ASP A 104 -4.89 -13.04 0.19
N ALA A 105 -5.04 -14.13 0.94
CA ALA A 105 -5.13 -15.46 0.34
C ALA A 105 -6.34 -15.64 -0.60
N ASN A 106 -7.45 -14.95 -0.37
CA ASN A 106 -8.75 -15.25 -0.95
C ASN A 106 -9.28 -14.16 -1.90
N ASN A 107 -8.90 -12.91 -1.68
CA ASN A 107 -9.46 -11.74 -2.33
C ASN A 107 -8.37 -10.79 -2.85
N TYR A 108 -8.75 -10.05 -3.89
CA TYR A 108 -8.10 -8.80 -4.21
C TYR A 108 -8.87 -7.65 -3.59
N TYR A 109 -8.15 -6.62 -3.18
CA TYR A 109 -8.65 -5.37 -2.66
C TYR A 109 -8.17 -4.26 -3.57
N PHE A 110 -9.01 -3.27 -3.81
CA PHE A 110 -8.64 -2.14 -4.63
C PHE A 110 -9.41 -0.89 -4.24
N THR A 111 -8.81 0.26 -4.54
CA THR A 111 -9.46 1.56 -4.39
C THR A 111 -9.87 2.10 -5.75
N ASP A 112 -11.07 2.66 -5.85
CA ASP A 112 -11.61 3.30 -7.06
C ASP A 112 -12.45 4.52 -6.69
N TYR A 113 -12.09 5.69 -7.25
CA TYR A 113 -12.78 6.95 -6.97
C TYR A 113 -13.71 7.43 -8.08
N THR A 114 -14.19 6.53 -8.95
CA THR A 114 -14.94 6.89 -10.17
C THR A 114 -16.17 7.74 -9.88
N CYS A 115 -16.81 7.50 -8.75
CA CYS A 115 -18.03 8.19 -8.35
C CYS A 115 -17.78 9.45 -7.51
N ASN A 116 -16.51 9.82 -7.28
CA ASN A 116 -16.10 10.88 -6.35
C ASN A 116 -16.86 10.73 -5.00
N SER A 117 -17.44 11.82 -4.49
CA SER A 117 -18.17 11.83 -3.22
C SER A 117 -19.51 11.08 -3.20
N SER A 118 -19.88 10.37 -4.28
CA SER A 118 -21.23 9.80 -4.45
C SER A 118 -21.33 8.32 -4.10
N CYS A 119 -20.21 7.61 -3.94
CA CYS A 119 -20.20 6.20 -3.59
C CYS A 119 -18.97 5.84 -2.76
N ARG A 120 -18.83 4.55 -2.44
CA ARG A 120 -17.71 4.02 -1.63
C ARG A 120 -16.49 3.80 -2.52
N ASP A 121 -15.30 3.82 -1.92
CA ASP A 121 -14.06 3.77 -2.70
C ASP A 121 -13.24 2.50 -2.49
N LEU A 122 -13.44 1.76 -1.39
CA LEU A 122 -12.70 0.54 -1.11
C LEU A 122 -13.54 -0.69 -1.41
N TYR A 123 -13.03 -1.54 -2.30
CA TYR A 123 -13.70 -2.74 -2.75
C TYR A 123 -12.86 -3.99 -2.52
N SER A 124 -13.56 -5.11 -2.40
CA SER A 124 -12.96 -6.45 -2.43
C SER A 124 -13.62 -7.29 -3.52
N ILE A 125 -12.85 -8.16 -4.16
CA ILE A 125 -13.35 -9.13 -5.15
C ILE A 125 -12.64 -10.47 -4.95
N GLY A 126 -13.39 -11.57 -5.05
CA GLY A 126 -12.81 -12.90 -5.00
C GLY A 126 -11.86 -13.15 -6.18
N LYS A 127 -10.72 -13.77 -5.90
CA LYS A 127 -9.67 -13.98 -6.92
C LYS A 127 -10.15 -14.76 -8.14
N THR A 128 -11.06 -15.71 -7.94
CA THR A 128 -11.56 -16.62 -8.99
C THR A 128 -12.99 -16.34 -9.43
N SER A 129 -13.84 -15.80 -8.55
CA SER A 129 -15.27 -15.63 -8.81
C SER A 129 -15.88 -14.52 -7.96
N GLY A 130 -17.18 -14.26 -8.16
CA GLY A 130 -17.92 -13.22 -7.44
C GLY A 130 -17.87 -11.84 -8.11
N ALA A 131 -18.72 -10.94 -7.63
CA ALA A 131 -18.71 -9.53 -7.99
C ALA A 131 -17.89 -8.73 -6.98
N ALA A 132 -17.38 -7.56 -7.39
CA ALA A 132 -16.79 -6.62 -6.44
C ALA A 132 -17.85 -6.18 -5.41
N VAL A 133 -17.45 -6.09 -4.16
CA VAL A 133 -18.29 -5.62 -3.05
C VAL A 133 -17.57 -4.51 -2.30
N ALA A 134 -18.31 -3.48 -1.88
CA ALA A 134 -17.75 -2.40 -1.11
C ALA A 134 -17.42 -2.88 0.32
N LEU A 135 -16.17 -2.71 0.73
CA LEU A 135 -15.63 -3.22 2.00
C LEU A 135 -15.73 -2.20 3.13
N SER A 136 -15.68 -0.91 2.80
CA SER A 136 -15.68 0.21 3.75
C SER A 136 -16.73 1.25 3.39
N ALA A 137 -17.16 2.05 4.37
CA ALA A 137 -17.99 3.23 4.15
C ALA A 137 -17.19 4.46 3.67
N GLU A 138 -15.87 4.33 3.48
CA GLU A 138 -15.00 5.41 3.06
C GLU A 138 -15.33 5.93 1.66
N VAL A 139 -15.27 7.25 1.53
CA VAL A 139 -15.56 8.00 0.33
C VAL A 139 -14.40 8.96 0.04
N ALA A 140 -13.77 8.84 -1.12
CA ALA A 140 -12.74 9.76 -1.59
C ALA A 140 -13.32 10.64 -2.70
N GLY A 141 -13.52 11.93 -2.38
CA GLY A 141 -14.06 12.88 -3.35
C GLY A 141 -13.12 13.15 -4.53
N TYR A 142 -11.82 12.87 -4.37
CA TYR A 142 -10.79 13.19 -5.32
C TYR A 142 -9.61 12.23 -5.20
N GLY A 143 -8.99 11.88 -6.33
CA GLY A 143 -7.67 11.26 -6.43
C GLY A 143 -7.45 9.90 -5.75
N GLY A 144 -8.43 9.41 -4.98
CA GLY A 144 -8.37 8.15 -4.24
C GLY A 144 -7.29 8.13 -3.15
N TYR A 145 -6.76 6.94 -2.89
CA TYR A 145 -5.72 6.68 -1.91
C TYR A 145 -5.06 5.31 -2.15
N PRO A 146 -3.74 5.18 -1.94
CA PRO A 146 -3.05 3.89 -1.98
C PRO A 146 -3.36 3.00 -0.76
N ILE A 147 -3.22 1.69 -0.97
CA ILE A 147 -3.44 0.65 0.04
C ILE A 147 -2.36 -0.43 -0.03
N ASP A 148 -2.12 -1.10 1.10
CA ASP A 148 -1.43 -2.40 1.15
C ASP A 148 -2.14 -3.32 2.16
N VAL A 149 -2.06 -4.62 1.94
CA VAL A 149 -2.64 -5.65 2.81
C VAL A 149 -1.57 -6.66 3.20
N ARG A 150 -1.36 -6.80 4.52
CA ARG A 150 -0.41 -7.75 5.11
C ARG A 150 -0.99 -8.34 6.38
N ASN A 151 -0.92 -9.68 6.52
CA ASN A 151 -1.37 -10.41 7.72
C ASN A 151 -2.77 -10.00 8.22
N GLY A 152 -3.74 -9.85 7.32
CA GLY A 152 -5.12 -9.46 7.67
C GLY A 152 -5.30 -8.00 8.08
N MET A 153 -4.26 -7.19 7.95
CA MET A 153 -4.27 -5.75 8.21
C MET A 153 -4.33 -4.99 6.89
N LEU A 154 -5.16 -3.96 6.87
CA LEU A 154 -5.25 -2.97 5.83
C LEU A 154 -4.48 -1.73 6.27
N TYR A 155 -3.47 -1.39 5.50
CA TYR A 155 -2.74 -0.13 5.55
C TYR A 155 -3.27 0.73 4.42
N ARG A 156 -3.63 1.97 4.71
CA ARG A 156 -4.09 2.91 3.68
C ARG A 156 -3.72 4.32 4.05
N THR A 157 -3.47 5.18 3.06
CA THR A 157 -3.35 6.60 3.39
C THR A 157 -4.70 7.18 3.82
N THR A 158 -4.73 8.44 4.24
CA THR A 158 -5.97 9.22 4.19
C THR A 158 -6.48 9.34 2.75
N ALA A 159 -7.78 9.56 2.58
CA ALA A 159 -8.34 9.91 1.27
C ALA A 159 -7.81 11.27 0.80
N SER A 160 -7.55 11.42 -0.49
CA SER A 160 -7.16 12.73 -1.02
C SER A 160 -8.34 13.70 -1.03
N ASN A 161 -8.03 14.98 -0.85
CA ASN A 161 -8.98 16.10 -0.95
C ASN A 161 -8.74 16.93 -2.22
N THR A 162 -7.83 16.48 -3.09
CA THR A 162 -7.53 17.07 -4.40
C THR A 162 -7.32 15.94 -5.41
N TYR A 163 -7.31 16.24 -6.70
CA TYR A 163 -6.97 15.23 -7.72
C TYR A 163 -5.45 15.03 -7.80
N GLY A 164 -4.84 14.65 -6.68
CA GLY A 164 -3.41 14.44 -6.53
C GLY A 164 -3.08 13.88 -5.15
N PHE A 165 -1.81 13.55 -4.94
CA PHE A 165 -1.35 12.79 -3.76
C PHE A 165 -0.52 13.63 -2.78
N GLY A 166 -0.32 14.91 -3.10
CA GLY A 166 0.57 15.81 -2.36
C GLY A 166 0.20 16.05 -0.89
N ASN A 167 -1.05 15.77 -0.50
CA ASN A 167 -1.55 15.92 0.86
C ASN A 167 -1.59 14.58 1.63
N LEU A 168 -1.16 13.48 1.04
CA LEU A 168 -1.17 12.17 1.68
C LEU A 168 0.10 12.00 2.50
N GLY A 169 0.01 12.21 3.81
CA GLY A 169 1.16 12.15 4.73
C GLY A 169 0.95 11.22 5.92
N GLN A 170 -0.09 10.39 5.90
CA GLN A 170 -0.43 9.50 7.02
C GLN A 170 -0.82 8.13 6.51
N ILE A 171 -0.52 7.09 7.30
CA ILE A 171 -1.01 5.72 7.09
C ILE A 171 -1.95 5.36 8.23
N ARG A 172 -3.22 5.08 7.89
CA ARG A 172 -4.21 4.49 8.79
C ARG A 172 -4.12 2.98 8.68
N VAL A 173 -4.11 2.33 9.83
CA VAL A 173 -4.03 0.87 9.93
C VAL A 173 -5.32 0.37 10.57
N SER A 174 -5.91 -0.65 9.97
CA SER A 174 -7.17 -1.27 10.42
C SER A 174 -7.14 -2.78 10.11
N SER A 175 -8.01 -3.56 10.73
CA SER A 175 -8.22 -4.94 10.28
C SER A 175 -9.00 -4.94 8.97
N ILE A 176 -8.65 -5.81 8.02
CA ILE A 176 -9.42 -5.97 6.77
C ILE A 176 -10.85 -6.46 7.03
N ALA A 177 -11.11 -7.11 8.18
CA ALA A 177 -12.45 -7.55 8.59
C ALA A 177 -13.33 -6.40 9.13
N ALA A 178 -12.72 -5.26 9.50
CA ALA A 178 -13.40 -4.07 9.99
C ALA A 178 -12.63 -2.82 9.55
N PRO A 179 -12.59 -2.53 8.24
CA PRO A 179 -11.71 -1.50 7.69
C PRO A 179 -12.05 -0.09 8.21
N ASP A 180 -13.30 0.15 8.60
CA ASP A 180 -13.76 1.44 9.13
C ASP A 180 -13.32 1.71 10.58
N VAL A 181 -12.71 0.72 11.26
CA VAL A 181 -12.18 0.87 12.61
C VAL A 181 -10.67 1.04 12.56
N THR A 182 -10.21 2.29 12.60
CA THR A 182 -8.79 2.62 12.66
C THR A 182 -8.20 2.21 14.00
N LEU A 183 -7.18 1.35 13.96
CA LEU A 183 -6.44 0.86 15.13
C LEU A 183 -5.26 1.78 15.46
N THR A 184 -4.55 2.25 14.44
CA THR A 184 -3.49 3.25 14.59
C THR A 184 -3.43 4.16 13.37
N THR A 185 -2.89 5.36 13.57
CA THR A 185 -2.57 6.31 12.49
C THR A 185 -1.12 6.73 12.66
N LEU A 186 -0.32 6.48 11.64
CA LEU A 186 1.08 6.83 11.58
C LEU A 186 1.21 8.12 10.78
N ALA A 187 1.75 9.17 11.37
CA ALA A 187 2.13 10.37 10.64
C ALA A 187 3.50 10.13 10.03
N LEU A 188 3.59 10.08 8.70
CA LEU A 188 4.86 9.94 8.02
C LEU A 188 5.50 11.33 7.92
N GLY A 189 6.68 11.50 8.51
CA GLY A 189 7.37 12.78 8.53
C GLY A 189 7.71 13.33 7.13
N GLY A 190 7.82 14.64 7.00
CA GLY A 190 8.24 15.35 5.78
C GLY A 190 7.12 16.12 5.09
N SER A 191 7.43 16.73 3.94
CA SER A 191 6.53 17.61 3.17
C SER A 191 6.07 17.00 1.84
N LEU A 192 6.43 15.74 1.57
CA LEU A 192 6.10 15.04 0.33
C LEU A 192 4.84 14.20 0.51
N GLY A 193 4.09 14.05 -0.58
CA GLY A 193 2.88 13.24 -0.62
C GLY A 193 3.17 11.80 -1.02
N ILE A 194 2.51 10.85 -0.36
CA ILE A 194 2.61 9.42 -0.61
C ILE A 194 1.77 9.09 -1.84
N ALA A 195 2.43 8.76 -2.94
CA ALA A 195 1.76 8.31 -4.16
C ALA A 195 1.34 6.85 -4.05
N ASP A 196 2.29 6.01 -3.65
CA ASP A 196 2.07 4.60 -3.38
C ASP A 196 3.04 4.17 -2.27
N PHE A 197 2.78 3.03 -1.64
CA PHE A 197 3.64 2.52 -0.58
C PHE A 197 3.55 1.01 -0.46
N ALA A 198 4.54 0.44 0.21
CA ALA A 198 4.62 -0.98 0.53
C ALA A 198 4.96 -1.17 2.01
N VAL A 199 4.32 -2.16 2.63
CA VAL A 199 4.61 -2.56 4.00
C VAL A 199 5.55 -3.76 4.01
N ASP A 200 6.67 -3.58 4.70
CA ASP A 200 7.70 -4.57 4.96
C ASP A 200 7.63 -4.98 6.44
N LEU A 201 6.90 -6.06 6.71
CA LEU A 201 6.74 -6.58 8.07
C LEU A 201 8.04 -7.20 8.61
N ASP A 202 8.86 -7.77 7.74
CA ASP A 202 10.08 -8.48 8.12
C ASP A 202 11.15 -7.55 8.67
N HIS A 203 11.11 -6.28 8.27
CA HIS A 203 12.02 -5.23 8.76
C HIS A 203 11.31 -4.11 9.52
N GLY A 204 9.98 -4.23 9.71
CA GLY A 204 9.15 -3.22 10.37
C GLY A 204 9.27 -1.85 9.70
N ALA A 205 9.14 -1.83 8.38
CA ALA A 205 9.29 -0.64 7.57
C ALA A 205 8.06 -0.36 6.69
N ILE A 206 7.86 0.92 6.40
CA ILE A 206 7.02 1.39 5.31
C ILE A 206 7.96 1.98 4.27
N TRP A 207 7.89 1.45 3.05
CA TRP A 207 8.54 2.01 1.89
C TRP A 207 7.53 2.85 1.14
N SER A 208 7.81 4.13 0.91
CA SER A 208 6.91 5.00 0.18
C SER A 208 7.55 5.53 -1.09
N LEU A 209 6.73 5.60 -2.13
CA LEU A 209 7.02 6.34 -3.34
C LEU A 209 6.42 7.73 -3.17
N ASP A 210 7.28 8.72 -3.03
CA ASP A 210 6.91 10.08 -2.72
C ASP A 210 6.99 11.01 -3.92
N TYR A 211 5.93 11.79 -4.10
CA TYR A 211 5.88 12.82 -5.13
C TYR A 211 6.04 14.21 -4.51
N PRO A 212 6.84 15.08 -5.15
CA PRO A 212 6.91 16.49 -4.78
C PRO A 212 5.52 17.12 -4.86
N SER A 213 5.13 17.77 -3.78
CA SER A 213 3.78 18.26 -3.54
C SER A 213 3.35 19.32 -4.56
N ASN A 214 2.31 19.02 -5.36
CA ASN A 214 1.32 19.94 -5.98
C ASN A 214 0.81 19.50 -7.37
N ASN A 215 1.39 18.48 -8.01
CA ASN A 215 1.05 18.19 -9.39
C ASN A 215 -0.14 17.23 -9.52
N TYR A 216 -1.28 17.82 -9.91
CA TYR A 216 -2.50 17.20 -10.45
C TYR A 216 -2.24 16.25 -11.62
N GLN A 217 -1.06 16.33 -12.22
CA GLN A 217 -0.66 15.49 -13.32
C GLN A 217 0.84 15.23 -13.25
N PRO A 218 1.27 13.96 -13.14
CA PRO A 218 2.67 13.61 -13.21
C PRO A 218 3.35 14.05 -14.52
N ALA A 219 2.58 14.28 -15.59
CA ALA A 219 3.07 14.63 -16.91
C ALA A 219 3.89 15.94 -16.99
N THR A 220 3.82 16.83 -15.99
CA THR A 220 4.56 18.10 -15.98
C THR A 220 5.55 18.24 -14.83
N SER A 221 5.65 17.26 -13.92
CA SER A 221 6.65 17.29 -12.85
C SER A 221 8.02 16.95 -13.41
N THR A 222 8.98 17.86 -13.29
CA THR A 222 10.40 17.61 -13.60
C THR A 222 11.19 17.10 -12.41
N LEU A 223 10.56 17.03 -11.24
CA LEU A 223 11.18 16.53 -10.02
C LEU A 223 10.95 15.03 -9.92
N PRO A 224 12.01 14.22 -9.72
CA PRO A 224 11.91 12.78 -9.66
C PRO A 224 11.14 12.33 -8.42
N ALA A 225 10.49 11.17 -8.52
CA ALA A 225 9.94 10.51 -7.34
C ALA A 225 11.08 10.11 -6.39
N THR A 226 10.80 10.20 -5.08
CA THR A 226 11.76 9.82 -4.04
C THR A 226 11.28 8.56 -3.34
N LEU A 227 12.18 7.59 -3.14
CA LEU A 227 11.88 6.45 -2.29
C LEU A 227 12.26 6.80 -0.85
N ARG A 228 11.33 6.66 0.09
CA ARG A 228 11.60 6.89 1.51
C ARG A 228 11.27 5.65 2.32
N ARG A 229 12.02 5.44 3.41
CA ARG A 229 11.76 4.39 4.38
C ARG A 229 11.39 4.98 5.73
N PHE A 230 10.30 4.48 6.29
CA PHE A 230 9.81 4.87 7.59
C PHE A 230 9.74 3.67 8.51
N ASP A 231 9.89 3.92 9.80
CA ASP A 231 9.60 2.95 10.85
C ASP A 231 8.09 2.64 10.89
N LEU A 232 7.72 1.36 10.78
CA LEU A 232 6.32 0.92 10.75
C LEU A 232 5.59 1.14 12.08
N ALA A 233 6.30 1.18 13.20
CA ALA A 233 5.68 1.36 14.52
C ALA A 233 5.41 2.84 14.84
N THR A 234 6.26 3.73 14.38
CA THR A 234 6.28 5.14 14.77
C THR A 234 5.99 6.12 13.64
N GLY A 235 6.13 5.72 12.37
CA GLY A 235 6.05 6.60 11.21
C GLY A 235 7.25 7.55 11.06
N VAL A 236 8.32 7.36 11.85
CA VAL A 236 9.53 8.19 11.78
C VAL A 236 10.33 7.86 10.53
N LEU A 237 10.79 8.89 9.81
CA LEU A 237 11.66 8.73 8.64
C LEU A 237 13.01 8.14 9.06
N GLN A 238 13.41 7.05 8.40
CA GLN A 238 14.69 6.38 8.63
C GLN A 238 15.70 6.73 7.53
N GLU A 239 15.34 6.57 6.25
CA GLU A 239 16.18 6.96 5.11
C GLU A 239 15.37 7.53 3.96
N SER A 240 16.08 8.20 3.05
CA SER A 240 15.58 8.73 1.78
C SER A 240 16.57 8.39 0.66
N TYR A 241 16.06 8.00 -0.49
CA TYR A 241 16.84 7.52 -1.63
C TYR A 241 16.46 8.25 -2.91
N ALA A 242 17.47 8.76 -3.62
CA ALA A 242 17.33 9.35 -4.95
C ALA A 242 17.77 8.32 -6.00
N LEU A 243 16.85 7.45 -6.42
CA LEU A 243 17.15 6.30 -7.29
C LEU A 243 16.96 6.55 -8.80
N GLY A 244 16.78 7.81 -9.21
CA GLY A 244 16.43 8.13 -10.61
C GLY A 244 15.09 7.51 -11.02
N MET A 245 14.11 7.56 -10.11
CA MET A 245 12.73 7.17 -10.38
C MET A 245 12.07 8.34 -11.10
N ASP A 246 12.40 8.46 -12.39
CA ASP A 246 12.07 9.61 -13.22
C ASP A 246 10.57 9.65 -13.61
N SER A 247 9.87 8.53 -13.41
CA SER A 247 8.43 8.42 -13.57
C SER A 247 7.73 8.73 -12.25
N VAL A 248 6.84 9.70 -12.30
CA VAL A 248 5.87 10.06 -11.27
C VAL A 248 4.51 9.34 -11.49
N SER A 249 4.49 8.29 -12.32
CA SER A 249 3.24 7.62 -12.73
C SER A 249 3.12 6.17 -12.26
N GLY A 250 4.01 5.75 -11.35
CA GLY A 250 4.24 4.36 -11.02
C GLY A 250 3.67 3.86 -9.70
N GLY A 251 3.71 2.55 -9.50
CA GLY A 251 3.34 1.90 -8.24
C GLY A 251 4.55 1.27 -7.55
N LEU A 252 4.40 0.95 -6.26
CA LEU A 252 5.45 0.37 -5.43
C LEU A 252 4.90 -0.81 -4.63
N THR A 253 5.62 -1.93 -4.63
CA THR A 253 5.38 -3.01 -3.67
C THR A 253 6.70 -3.57 -3.14
N TYR A 254 6.62 -4.33 -2.05
CA TYR A 254 7.74 -5.03 -1.42
C TYR A 254 7.39 -6.51 -1.31
N ALA A 255 8.32 -7.36 -1.72
CA ALA A 255 8.22 -8.80 -1.55
C ALA A 255 9.60 -9.44 -1.54
N ASN A 256 9.80 -10.49 -0.74
CA ASN A 256 11.01 -11.33 -0.79
C ASN A 256 12.33 -10.52 -0.76
N ASN A 257 12.42 -9.54 0.15
CA ASN A 257 13.57 -8.63 0.28
C ASN A 257 13.91 -7.82 -0.99
N THR A 258 12.90 -7.60 -1.83
CA THR A 258 13.01 -6.85 -3.08
C THR A 258 11.91 -5.79 -3.13
N LEU A 259 12.30 -4.56 -3.47
CA LEU A 259 11.34 -3.53 -3.86
C LEU A 259 11.07 -3.64 -5.35
N TYR A 260 9.80 -3.58 -5.70
CA TYR A 260 9.32 -3.60 -7.06
C TYR A 260 8.70 -2.26 -7.35
N HIS A 261 9.23 -1.57 -8.36
CA HIS A 261 8.70 -0.31 -8.84
C HIS A 261 8.17 -0.49 -10.25
N TYR A 262 6.88 -0.24 -10.40
CA TYR A 262 6.22 -0.18 -11.68
C TYR A 262 6.37 1.22 -12.24
N ASP A 263 7.24 1.39 -13.21
CA ASP A 263 7.45 2.65 -13.93
C ASP A 263 6.49 2.68 -15.13
N TRP A 264 5.35 3.35 -14.96
CA TRP A 264 4.32 3.43 -15.98
C TRP A 264 4.67 4.46 -17.05
N ALA A 265 4.54 4.04 -18.30
CA ALA A 265 4.56 4.92 -19.45
C ALA A 265 3.61 4.43 -20.53
N SER A 266 2.91 5.37 -21.17
CA SER A 266 1.91 5.13 -22.23
C SER A 266 2.49 4.40 -23.45
N GLY A 267 3.79 4.57 -23.73
CA GLY A 267 4.51 3.94 -24.85
C GLY A 267 5.23 2.64 -24.51
N GLY A 268 5.17 2.18 -23.26
CA GLY A 268 5.85 0.98 -22.80
C GLY A 268 6.33 1.15 -21.36
N SER A 269 5.69 0.43 -20.44
CA SER A 269 6.04 0.49 -19.02
C SER A 269 7.17 -0.47 -18.67
N THR A 270 7.84 -0.23 -17.54
CA THR A 270 8.90 -1.11 -17.03
C THR A 270 8.65 -1.51 -15.59
N LEU A 271 9.18 -2.67 -15.22
CA LEU A 271 9.31 -3.11 -13.84
C LEU A 271 10.77 -3.01 -13.44
N ARG A 272 11.07 -2.15 -12.47
CA ARG A 272 12.40 -2.04 -11.86
C ARG A 272 12.40 -2.77 -10.54
N THR A 273 13.43 -3.57 -10.30
CA THR A 273 13.60 -4.33 -9.05
C THR A 273 14.82 -3.82 -8.30
N TYR A 274 14.70 -3.68 -6.99
CA TYR A 274 15.77 -3.19 -6.14
C TYR A 274 16.01 -4.16 -5.00
N SER A 275 17.27 -4.59 -4.86
CA SER A 275 17.71 -5.36 -3.71
C SER A 275 17.95 -4.43 -2.52
N ILE A 276 17.62 -4.92 -1.34
CA ILE A 276 17.84 -4.22 -0.08
C ILE A 276 18.87 -4.99 0.75
N SER A 277 19.84 -4.26 1.27
CA SER A 277 20.87 -4.80 2.16
C SER A 277 21.09 -3.87 3.36
N GLY A 278 21.70 -4.41 4.42
CA GLY A 278 21.96 -3.64 5.65
C GLY A 278 20.79 -3.58 6.63
N LEU A 279 19.63 -4.16 6.30
CA LEU A 279 18.51 -4.27 7.22
C LEU A 279 18.67 -5.48 8.15
N ALA A 280 18.52 -5.23 9.45
CA ALA A 280 18.30 -6.29 10.40
C ALA A 280 16.85 -6.76 10.29
N SER A 281 16.62 -8.04 10.03
CA SER A 281 15.28 -8.61 10.14
C SER A 281 14.81 -8.46 11.59
N LEU A 282 13.61 -7.90 11.75
CA LEU A 282 12.87 -8.04 12.97
C LEU A 282 12.45 -9.51 13.02
N ASN A 283 13.14 -10.33 13.81
CA ASN A 283 12.57 -11.61 14.24
C ASN A 283 11.11 -11.34 14.61
N SER A 284 10.19 -12.13 14.08
CA SER A 284 8.72 -11.94 14.01
C SER A 284 7.98 -11.64 15.33
N ASN A 285 8.69 -11.40 16.43
CA ASN A 285 8.18 -11.10 17.76
C ASN A 285 8.07 -9.60 18.08
N ASN A 286 8.54 -8.69 17.21
CA ASN A 286 8.59 -7.24 17.51
C ASN A 286 7.70 -6.34 16.63
N VAL A 287 6.98 -6.89 15.64
CA VAL A 287 5.84 -6.18 15.07
C VAL A 287 4.68 -6.38 16.04
N PRO A 288 4.06 -5.32 16.60
CA PRO A 288 2.86 -5.50 17.39
C PRO A 288 1.78 -6.07 16.49
N GLU A 289 1.59 -7.39 16.51
CA GLU A 289 0.33 -7.95 16.05
C GLU A 289 -0.76 -7.29 16.91
N PRO A 290 -1.86 -6.80 16.31
CA PRO A 290 -3.01 -6.45 17.11
C PRO A 290 -3.40 -7.73 17.83
N GLY A 291 -3.16 -7.75 19.14
CA GLY A 291 -3.39 -8.95 19.93
C GLY A 291 -4.78 -9.49 19.62
N THR A 292 -4.94 -10.80 19.69
CA THR A 292 -6.19 -11.54 19.44
C THR A 292 -7.47 -10.85 20.01
N PRO A 293 -7.44 -10.11 21.14
CA PRO A 293 -8.59 -9.33 21.60
C PRO A 293 -9.00 -8.18 20.68
N ALA A 294 -8.05 -7.47 20.04
CA ALA A 294 -8.31 -6.35 19.14
C ALA A 294 -8.96 -6.81 17.82
N LEU A 295 -8.51 -7.95 17.28
CA LEU A 295 -9.15 -8.61 16.13
C LEU A 295 -10.55 -9.13 16.49
N LEU A 296 -10.73 -9.67 17.70
CA LEU A 296 -12.03 -10.13 18.18
C LEU A 296 -13.00 -8.96 18.42
N LEU A 297 -12.52 -7.84 18.98
CA LEU A 297 -13.29 -6.60 19.16
C LEU A 297 -13.66 -5.97 17.82
N ALA A 298 -12.74 -5.96 16.86
CA ALA A 298 -13.00 -5.51 15.50
C ALA A 298 -14.04 -6.39 14.80
N ALA A 299 -13.94 -7.72 14.93
CA ALA A 299 -14.92 -8.67 14.40
C ALA A 299 -16.30 -8.50 15.06
N LEU A 300 -16.35 -8.29 16.37
CA LEU A 300 -17.59 -8.05 17.11
C LEU A 300 -18.23 -6.70 16.76
N ALA A 301 -17.43 -5.64 16.59
CA ALA A 301 -17.88 -4.34 16.13
C ALA A 301 -18.39 -4.37 14.69
N GLY A 302 -17.70 -5.09 13.80
CA GLY A 302 -18.13 -5.34 12.41
C GLY A 302 -19.46 -6.09 12.35
N LEU A 303 -19.65 -7.14 13.17
CA LEU A 303 -20.92 -7.86 13.27
C LEU A 303 -22.06 -6.98 13.80
N ALA A 304 -21.78 -6.10 14.76
CA ALA A 304 -22.77 -5.17 15.30
C ALA A 304 -23.18 -4.11 14.26
N ALA A 305 -22.23 -3.58 13.48
CA ALA A 305 -22.49 -2.62 12.41
C ALA A 305 -23.30 -3.25 11.26
N LEU A 306 -22.99 -4.49 10.86
CA LEU A 306 -23.75 -5.25 9.85
C LEU A 306 -25.19 -5.55 10.30
N ARG A 307 -25.41 -5.82 11.59
CA ARG A 307 -26.76 -6.00 12.15
C ARG A 307 -27.54 -4.68 12.21
N ALA A 308 -26.87 -3.58 12.52
CA ALA A 308 -27.50 -2.26 12.57
C ALA A 308 -27.89 -1.73 11.17
N SER A 309 -27.08 -2.00 10.14
CA SER A 309 -27.39 -1.60 8.76
C SER A 309 -28.55 -2.39 8.17
N ARG A 310 -28.64 -3.70 8.43
CA ARG A 310 -29.80 -4.53 8.00
C ARG A 310 -31.12 -4.10 8.63
N ARG A 311 -31.12 -3.55 9.85
CA ARG A 311 -32.32 -3.01 10.51
C ARG A 311 -32.76 -1.64 10.00
N ARG A 312 -31.91 -0.92 9.26
CA ARG A 312 -32.25 0.37 8.64
C ARG A 312 -32.72 0.24 7.19
N GLN A 313 -32.64 -0.96 6.61
CA GLN A 313 -33.05 -1.27 5.24
C GLN A 313 -34.34 -2.13 5.17
N ALA A 314 -34.91 -2.46 6.32
CA ALA A 314 -36.23 -3.11 6.47
C ALA A 314 -37.20 -2.11 7.10
#